data_AF-A0A820QDR5-F1
#
_entry.id   AF-A0A820QDR5-F1
#
_cell.length_a   1.000
_cell.length_b   1.000
_cell.length_c   1.000
_cell.angle_alpha   90.00
_cell.angle_beta   90.00
_cell.angle_gamma   90.00
#
_symmetry.space_group_name_H-M   'P 1'
#
loop_
_entity.id
_entity.type
_entity.pdbx_description
1 polymer ?
#
loop_
_entity_poly.entity_id
_entity_poly.type
_entity_poly.pdbx_seq_one_letter_code
_entity_poly.pdbx_strand_id
1 'polypeptide(L)'
;IVKLFDVFEIDTNSFCTVLEYCDGNDLDFFLKQNKTIPEKEARSIIMQIVNALKYLNTEAKPSVIHYDLKPGNVLLGTGPNSGEIKITDFGLSKQMHEDIFDEDGMDLSSQ
;
A
#
# COMPACT_ATOMS: atom_id res chain seq x y z
N ILE A 1 -0.01 2.38 6.46
CA ILE A 1 -0.84 1.42 5.69
C ILE A 1 -2.29 1.69 6.06
N VAL A 2 -3.19 1.76 5.08
CA VAL A 2 -4.63 1.96 5.31
C VAL A 2 -5.20 0.78 6.10
N LYS A 3 -5.98 1.03 7.14
CA LYS A 3 -6.58 -0.05 7.94
C LYS A 3 -7.80 -0.62 7.23
N LEU A 4 -7.91 -1.94 7.25
CA LEU A 4 -9.13 -2.68 6.94
C LEU A 4 -9.88 -2.92 8.25
N PHE A 5 -11.11 -2.43 8.34
CA PHE A 5 -11.95 -2.59 9.52
C PHE A 5 -12.86 -3.80 9.42
N ASP A 6 -13.44 -4.06 8.24
CA ASP A 6 -14.38 -5.16 8.06
C ASP A 6 -14.45 -5.63 6.60
N VAL A 7 -14.93 -6.86 6.40
CA VAL A 7 -15.22 -7.45 5.10
C VAL A 7 -16.52 -8.23 5.21
N PHE A 8 -17.48 -7.96 4.32
CA PHE A 8 -18.73 -8.70 4.30
C PHE A 8 -19.22 -8.94 2.86
N GLU A 9 -19.89 -10.07 2.69
CA GLU A 9 -20.58 -10.42 1.44
C GLU A 9 -21.90 -9.64 1.36
N ILE A 10 -22.21 -9.12 0.17
CA ILE A 10 -23.50 -8.48 -0.11
C ILE A 10 -24.44 -9.50 -0.77
N ASP A 11 -23.94 -10.24 -1.76
CA ASP A 11 -24.61 -11.35 -2.42
C ASP A 11 -23.60 -12.37 -2.97
N THR A 12 -24.05 -13.34 -3.77
CA THR A 12 -23.19 -14.42 -4.29
C THR A 12 -22.04 -13.93 -5.19
N ASN A 13 -22.13 -12.72 -5.73
CA ASN A 13 -21.18 -12.18 -6.71
C ASN A 13 -20.53 -10.87 -6.24
N SER A 14 -20.80 -10.42 -5.02
CA SER A 14 -20.30 -9.14 -4.53
C SER A 14 -20.00 -9.14 -3.04
N PHE A 15 -18.93 -8.45 -2.69
CA PHE A 15 -18.51 -8.22 -1.31
C PHE A 15 -18.06 -6.77 -1.15
N CYS A 16 -18.00 -6.31 0.09
CA CYS A 16 -17.56 -4.98 0.46
C CYS A 16 -16.39 -5.05 1.44
N THR A 17 -15.48 -4.09 1.33
CA THR A 17 -14.42 -3.85 2.31
C THR A 17 -14.65 -2.50 2.97
N VAL A 18 -14.62 -2.48 4.29
CA VAL A 18 -14.72 -1.24 5.08
C VAL A 18 -13.32 -0.81 5.46
N LEU A 19 -12.89 0.33 4.95
CA LEU A 19 -11.52 0.84 5.09
C LEU A 19 -11.48 2.11 5.93
N GLU A 20 -10.30 2.40 6.48
CA GLU A 20 -9.98 3.70 7.07
C GLU A 20 -10.20 4.81 6.03
N TYR A 21 -11.03 5.80 6.40
CA TYR A 21 -11.22 6.99 5.59
C TYR A 21 -9.94 7.84 5.59
N CYS A 22 -9.39 8.07 4.41
CA CYS A 22 -8.24 8.95 4.18
C CYS A 22 -8.74 10.20 3.44
N ASP A 23 -8.50 11.37 4.03
CA ASP A 23 -9.11 12.65 3.64
C ASP A 23 -8.42 13.36 2.48
N GLY A 24 -7.16 13.03 2.20
CA GLY A 24 -6.40 13.61 1.09
C GLY A 24 -6.35 12.75 -0.17
N ASN A 25 -5.74 13.34 -1.21
CA ASN A 25 -5.51 12.67 -2.49
C ASN A 25 -4.27 11.78 -2.46
N ASP A 26 -4.09 10.98 -3.51
CA ASP A 26 -2.87 10.23 -3.72
C ASP A 26 -1.69 11.09 -4.21
N LEU A 27 -0.49 10.54 -4.11
CA LEU A 27 0.76 11.17 -4.51
C LEU A 27 0.84 11.39 -6.03
N ASP A 28 0.17 10.57 -6.86
CA ASP A 28 0.12 10.78 -8.31
C ASP A 28 -0.64 12.07 -8.65
N PHE A 29 -1.80 12.30 -8.03
CA PHE A 29 -2.54 13.55 -8.13
C PHE A 29 -1.68 14.74 -7.70
N PHE A 30 -1.00 14.63 -6.55
CA PHE A 30 -0.11 15.69 -6.07
C PHE A 30 1.01 16.03 -7.07
N LEU A 31 1.66 15.01 -7.64
CA LEU A 31 2.73 15.18 -8.62
C LEU A 31 2.24 15.82 -9.92
N LYS A 32 1.04 15.47 -10.39
CA LYS A 32 0.41 16.09 -11.55
C LYS A 32 0.15 17.58 -11.35
N GLN A 33 -0.19 18.00 -10.13
CA GLN A 33 -0.41 19.41 -9.80
C GLN A 33 0.89 20.19 -9.57
N ASN A 34 1.86 19.61 -8.85
CA ASN A 34 3.02 20.33 -8.35
C ASN A 34 4.31 20.14 -9.18
N LYS A 35 4.32 19.24 -10.17
CA LYS A 35 5.45 18.81 -11.03
C LYS A 35 6.65 18.22 -10.29
N THR A 36 7.10 18.83 -9.21
CA THR A 36 8.24 18.41 -8.40
C THR A 36 7.92 18.56 -6.91
N ILE A 37 8.67 17.82 -6.09
CA ILE A 37 8.57 17.86 -4.63
C ILE A 37 9.90 18.34 -4.07
N PRO A 38 9.93 19.29 -3.11
CA PRO A 38 11.15 19.65 -2.40
C PRO A 38 11.80 18.41 -1.76
N GLU A 39 13.13 18.32 -1.80
CA GLU A 39 13.86 17.13 -1.33
C GLU A 39 13.52 16.76 0.12
N LYS A 40 13.33 17.76 0.99
CA LYS A 40 12.96 17.55 2.39
C LYS A 40 11.63 16.80 2.54
N GLU A 41 10.64 17.17 1.73
CA GLU A 41 9.31 16.55 1.74
C GLU A 41 9.37 15.17 1.08
N ALA A 42 10.06 15.05 -0.07
CA ALA A 42 10.27 13.77 -0.74
C ALA A 42 10.95 12.76 0.20
N ARG A 43 11.98 13.19 0.95
CA ARG A 43 12.64 12.36 1.96
C ARG A 43 11.67 11.89 3.04
N SER A 44 10.79 12.78 3.53
CA SER A 44 9.79 12.42 4.54
C SER A 44 8.82 11.36 4.02
N ILE A 45 8.32 11.52 2.79
CA ILE A 45 7.42 10.57 2.13
C ILE A 45 8.11 9.21 1.95
N ILE A 46 9.31 9.19 1.36
CA ILE A 46 10.05 7.94 1.11
C ILE A 46 10.38 7.22 2.41
N MET A 47 10.77 7.92 3.48
CA MET A 47 11.03 7.29 4.77
C MET A 47 9.81 6.58 5.34
N GLN A 48 8.62 7.19 5.23
CA GLN A 48 7.38 6.56 5.67
C GLN A 48 7.00 5.34 4.80
N ILE A 49 7.21 5.43 3.49
CA ILE A 49 7.00 4.30 2.57
C ILE A 49 7.93 3.13 2.94
N VAL A 50 9.22 3.39 3.13
CA VAL A 50 10.20 2.36 3.50
C VAL A 50 9.87 1.73 4.85
N ASN A 51 9.43 2.52 5.83
CA ASN A 51 8.99 1.99 7.12
C ASN A 51 7.77 1.05 6.97
N ALA A 52 6.80 1.42 6.13
CA ALA A 52 5.65 0.57 5.84
C ALA A 52 6.05 -0.73 5.11
N LEU A 53 6.97 -0.65 4.14
CA LEU A 53 7.49 -1.82 3.44
C LEU A 53 8.28 -2.74 4.37
N LYS A 54 9.09 -2.17 5.27
CA LYS A 54 9.80 -2.92 6.30
C LYS A 54 8.81 -3.67 7.19
N TYR A 55 7.76 -3.02 7.65
CA TYR A 55 6.70 -3.67 8.42
C TYR A 55 6.09 -4.86 7.66
N LEU A 56 5.72 -4.67 6.39
CA LEU A 56 5.15 -5.74 5.56
C LEU A 56 6.11 -6.92 5.36
N ASN A 57 7.42 -6.64 5.26
CA ASN A 57 8.42 -7.67 5.05
C ASN A 57 8.80 -8.42 6.33
N THR A 58 8.97 -7.72 7.46
CA THR A 58 9.59 -8.29 8.67
C THR A 58 8.63 -8.54 9.83
N GLU A 59 7.51 -7.80 9.89
CA GLU A 59 6.59 -7.83 11.04
C GLU A 59 5.25 -8.46 10.69
N ALA A 60 4.73 -8.23 9.48
CA ALA A 60 3.56 -8.95 8.98
C ALA A 60 3.91 -10.43 8.78
N LYS A 61 3.02 -11.32 9.24
CA LYS A 61 3.16 -12.77 9.13
C LYS A 61 1.93 -13.37 8.45
N PRO A 62 2.10 -14.09 7.33
CA PRO A 62 3.34 -14.24 6.54
C PRO A 62 3.83 -12.89 5.97
N SER A 63 5.09 -12.82 5.56
CA SER A 63 5.66 -11.61 4.94
C SER A 63 4.85 -11.24 3.69
N VAL A 64 4.63 -9.95 3.46
CA VAL A 64 3.81 -9.47 2.34
C VAL A 64 4.66 -8.65 1.38
N ILE A 65 4.56 -8.95 0.09
CA ILE A 65 5.09 -8.12 -1.00
C ILE A 65 3.92 -7.39 -1.66
N HIS A 66 3.99 -6.07 -1.76
CA HIS A 66 2.89 -5.25 -2.29
C HIS A 66 2.64 -5.47 -3.80
N TYR A 67 3.72 -5.67 -4.58
CA TYR A 67 3.77 -5.80 -6.05
C TYR A 67 3.26 -4.64 -6.91
N ASP A 68 2.36 -3.78 -6.40
CA ASP A 68 1.83 -2.62 -7.13
C ASP A 68 2.11 -1.28 -6.43
N LEU A 69 3.31 -1.09 -5.87
CA LEU A 69 3.65 0.18 -5.23
C LEU A 69 3.96 1.24 -6.29
N LYS A 70 3.12 2.27 -6.35
CA LYS A 70 3.20 3.42 -7.25
C LYS A 70 2.62 4.67 -6.58
N PRO A 71 2.85 5.89 -7.11
CA PRO A 71 2.33 7.11 -6.50
C PRO A 71 0.80 7.11 -6.28
N GLY A 72 0.02 6.50 -7.17
CA GLY A 72 -1.44 6.36 -7.01
C GLY A 72 -1.88 5.51 -5.81
N ASN A 73 -0.98 4.66 -5.29
CA ASN A 73 -1.24 3.79 -4.13
C ASN A 73 -0.63 4.34 -2.83
N VAL A 74 -0.24 5.62 -2.83
CA VAL A 74 0.28 6.35 -1.66
C VAL A 74 -0.64 7.53 -1.39
N LEU A 75 -1.47 7.42 -0.36
CA LEU A 75 -2.41 8.46 0.07
C LEU A 75 -1.71 9.47 0.97
N LEU A 76 -1.96 10.76 0.75
CA LEU A 76 -1.43 11.86 1.55
C LEU A 76 -2.48 12.31 2.56
N GLY A 77 -2.11 12.44 3.84
CA GLY A 77 -3.02 12.99 4.86
C GLY A 77 -3.21 14.50 4.69
N THR A 78 -4.41 15.00 5.03
CA THR A 78 -4.68 16.45 5.07
C THR A 78 -5.09 16.91 6.46
N GLY A 79 -5.23 18.23 6.63
CA GLY A 79 -5.65 18.85 7.89
C GLY A 79 -4.80 18.37 9.08
N PRO A 80 -5.39 17.69 10.08
CA PRO A 80 -4.65 17.19 11.25
C PRO A 80 -3.61 16.11 10.92
N ASN A 81 -3.77 15.39 9.81
CA ASN A 81 -2.86 14.32 9.37
C ASN A 81 -1.87 14.81 8.30
N SER A 82 -1.73 16.14 8.12
CA SER A 82 -0.83 16.71 7.11
C SER A 82 0.61 16.24 7.30
N GLY A 83 1.19 15.69 6.24
CA GLY A 83 2.55 15.14 6.24
C GLY A 83 2.63 13.65 6.54
N GLU A 84 1.52 13.00 6.93
CA GLU A 84 1.44 11.54 6.98
C GLU A 84 1.16 10.95 5.59
N ILE A 85 1.68 9.75 5.34
CA ILE A 85 1.31 8.94 4.17
C ILE A 85 0.78 7.58 4.58
N LYS A 86 -0.08 7.01 3.73
CA LYS A 86 -0.57 5.63 3.89
C LYS A 86 -0.52 4.90 2.55
N ILE A 87 0.12 3.74 2.55
CA ILE A 87 0.07 2.79 1.42
C ILE A 87 -1.30 2.10 1.42
N THR A 88 -1.89 1.95 0.23
CA THR A 88 -3.19 1.31 -0.03
C THR A 88 -3.11 0.39 -1.25
N ASP A 89 -4.22 -0.31 -1.54
CA ASP A 89 -4.41 -1.19 -2.70
C ASP A 89 -3.46 -2.40 -2.75
N PHE A 90 -3.83 -3.42 -1.96
CA PHE A 90 -3.12 -4.68 -1.87
C PHE A 90 -3.67 -5.74 -2.84
N GLY A 91 -4.43 -5.36 -3.87
CA GLY A 91 -5.11 -6.31 -4.78
C GLY A 91 -4.17 -7.24 -5.54
N LEU A 92 -2.93 -6.81 -5.79
CA LEU A 92 -1.88 -7.61 -6.43
C LEU A 92 -0.83 -8.14 -5.45
N SER A 93 -1.02 -7.93 -4.15
CA SER A 93 -0.05 -8.33 -3.14
C SER A 93 0.07 -9.85 -3.00
N LYS A 94 1.25 -10.32 -2.59
CA LYS A 94 1.53 -11.73 -2.37
C LYS A 94 2.03 -11.95 -0.95
N GLN A 95 1.56 -13.03 -0.35
CA GLN A 95 2.07 -13.55 0.90
C GLN A 95 3.20 -14.54 0.61
N MET A 96 4.33 -14.35 1.27
CA MET A 96 5.49 -15.23 1.18
C MET A 96 5.43 -16.21 2.35
N HIS A 97 5.01 -17.43 2.05
CA HIS A 97 5.10 -18.53 3.01
C HIS A 97 6.52 -19.07 3.01
N GLU A 98 7.08 -19.31 4.20
CA GLU A 98 8.45 -19.83 4.37
C GLU A 98 8.64 -21.23 3.75
N ASP A 99 7.56 -21.91 3.37
CA ASP A 99 7.59 -23.23 2.72
C ASP A 99 7.89 -23.18 1.20
N ILE A 100 8.14 -21.99 0.63
CA ILE A 100 8.39 -21.79 -0.81
C ILE A 100 9.84 -21.32 -1.06
N PHE A 101 10.81 -21.95 -0.39
CA PHE A 101 12.21 -21.92 -0.80
C PHE A 101 12.61 -23.18 -1.61
N ASP A 102 11.64 -23.89 -2.17
CA ASP A 102 11.90 -24.83 -3.27
C ASP A 102 12.11 -24.01 -4.56
N GLU A 103 13.16 -24.37 -5.32
CA GLU A 103 13.72 -23.66 -6.48
C GLU A 103 12.75 -23.32 -7.64
N ASP A 104 11.46 -23.67 -7.53
CA ASP A 104 10.40 -23.45 -8.53
C ASP A 104 9.28 -22.47 -8.07
N GLY A 105 9.44 -21.80 -6.94
CA GLY A 105 8.37 -21.05 -6.26
C GLY A 105 7.98 -19.67 -6.77
N MET A 106 8.71 -19.08 -7.71
CA MET A 106 8.28 -17.88 -8.42
C MET A 106 7.53 -18.29 -9.69
N ASP A 107 6.29 -18.74 -9.54
CA ASP A 107 5.40 -18.83 -10.70
C ASP A 107 5.02 -17.41 -11.13
N LEU A 108 5.80 -16.91 -12.10
CA LEU A 108 5.61 -15.66 -12.82
C LEU A 108 4.60 -15.83 -13.97
N SER A 109 3.70 -16.81 -13.94
CA SER A 109 2.60 -16.88 -14.89
C SER A 109 1.56 -15.79 -14.61
N SER A 110 1.87 -14.62 -15.17
CA SER A 110 0.96 -13.49 -15.33
C SER A 110 0.17 -13.70 -16.62
N GLN A 111 -1.15 -13.89 -16.48
CA GLN A 111 -2.29 -13.38 -17.28
C GLN A 111 -3.45 -14.38 -17.32
#